data_AF-A0A964QMS4-F1
#
_entry.id   AF-A0A964QMS4-F1
#
_cell.length_a   1.000
_cell.length_b   1.000
_cell.length_c   1.000
_cell.angle_alpha   90.00
_cell.angle_beta   90.00
_cell.angle_gamma   90.00
#
_symmetry.space_group_name_H-M   'P 1'
#
loop_
_entity.id
_entity.type
_entity.pdbx_description
1 polymer ?
#
loop_
_entity_poly.entity_id
_entity_poly.type
_entity_poly.pdbx_seq_one_letter_code
_entity_poly.pdbx_strand_id
1 'polypeptide(L)'
;MKPRFVRLRGWRSPRAAQYFGQRFVALCFGVTALSAFAAVLKIEMPIETDVFKTGSGSEIANAQCLICHSVEYVSTQPPLPRAFWKASIEKMQTKYGAPVPNEQVDALVGYLVKTYGVEAAAKTNSAVSAPDTIFKPRLIPTSSDGAQLATANGCFGCHNVEKKIVGPPFQQVAAKYKGDLAGSAKVMRQITEGGSGQWGTIPMPPVKHLSAEEVRILSDWILAQQP
;
A
#
# COMPACT_ATOMS: atom_id res chain seq x y z
N MET A 1 -11.61 38.25 -44.62
CA MET A 1 -11.85 37.52 -45.89
C MET A 1 -12.56 36.20 -45.58
N LYS A 2 -13.56 35.84 -46.39
CA LYS A 2 -14.62 34.84 -46.14
C LYS A 2 -14.10 33.40 -45.91
N PRO A 3 -14.81 32.56 -45.13
CA PRO A 3 -14.48 31.16 -44.96
C PRO A 3 -14.90 30.35 -46.20
N ARG A 4 -14.02 29.50 -46.72
CA ARG A 4 -14.33 28.52 -47.77
C ARG A 4 -14.70 27.18 -47.13
N PHE A 5 -15.99 26.87 -47.14
CA PHE A 5 -16.51 25.52 -46.92
C PHE A 5 -16.09 24.61 -48.08
N VAL A 6 -15.38 23.52 -47.79
CA VAL A 6 -15.16 22.41 -48.72
C VAL A 6 -16.08 21.26 -48.30
N ARG A 7 -17.04 20.93 -49.17
CA ARG A 7 -18.02 19.85 -49.01
C ARG A 7 -17.75 18.78 -50.06
N LEU A 8 -17.17 17.64 -49.70
CA LEU A 8 -17.06 16.43 -50.54
C LEU A 8 -16.87 15.24 -49.59
N ARG A 9 -17.39 14.03 -49.78
CA ARG A 9 -18.30 13.41 -50.76
C ARG A 9 -18.79 12.13 -50.06
N GLY A 10 -20.07 11.82 -50.18
CA GLY A 10 -20.69 10.67 -49.51
C GLY A 10 -20.06 9.32 -49.91
N TRP A 11 -19.72 8.52 -48.91
CA TRP A 11 -19.31 7.13 -49.08
C TRP A 11 -20.57 6.28 -49.29
N ARG A 12 -20.77 5.83 -50.53
CA ARG A 12 -21.79 4.83 -50.88
C ARG A 12 -21.27 3.44 -50.51
N SER A 13 -21.95 2.78 -49.60
CA SER A 13 -21.79 1.35 -49.28
C SER A 13 -22.50 0.49 -50.35
N PRO A 14 -21.85 -0.53 -50.94
CA PRO A 14 -22.54 -1.50 -51.77
C PRO A 14 -23.27 -2.54 -50.91
N ARG A 15 -24.54 -2.75 -51.29
CA ARG A 15 -25.46 -3.75 -50.74
C ARG A 15 -25.15 -5.14 -51.34
N ALA A 16 -25.20 -6.14 -50.48
CA ALA A 16 -25.81 -7.47 -50.67
C ALA A 16 -25.65 -8.20 -52.02
N ALA A 17 -24.97 -9.35 -51.96
CA ALA A 17 -25.28 -10.57 -52.73
C ALA A 17 -25.01 -11.75 -51.79
N GLN A 18 -25.97 -12.27 -51.02
CA GLN A 18 -27.06 -13.18 -51.41
C GLN A 18 -26.59 -14.45 -52.15
N TYR A 19 -26.52 -15.53 -51.37
CA TYR A 19 -26.92 -16.91 -51.67
C TYR A 19 -26.25 -17.64 -52.84
N PHE A 20 -25.33 -18.55 -52.52
CA PHE A 20 -25.06 -19.74 -53.33
C PHE A 20 -24.70 -20.94 -52.45
N GLY A 21 -25.46 -22.02 -52.60
CA GLY A 21 -24.93 -23.38 -52.46
C GLY A 21 -24.93 -24.03 -51.08
N GLN A 22 -26.10 -24.42 -50.57
CA GLN A 22 -26.23 -25.65 -49.80
C GLN A 22 -25.68 -26.82 -50.63
N ARG A 23 -24.75 -27.59 -50.04
CA ARG A 23 -24.51 -29.04 -50.18
C ARG A 23 -23.02 -29.33 -50.03
N PHE A 24 -22.58 -29.75 -48.86
CA PHE A 24 -21.66 -30.89 -48.71
C PHE A 24 -21.79 -31.42 -47.28
N VAL A 25 -22.43 -32.58 -47.20
CA VAL A 25 -22.54 -33.43 -46.03
C VAL A 25 -21.22 -34.14 -45.82
N ALA A 26 -20.85 -34.30 -44.54
CA ALA A 26 -19.92 -35.28 -43.98
C ALA A 26 -18.43 -35.15 -44.33
N LEU A 27 -17.65 -34.67 -43.35
CA LEU A 27 -16.54 -35.45 -42.79
C LEU A 27 -16.12 -34.88 -41.42
N CYS A 28 -16.68 -35.43 -40.35
CA CYS A 28 -16.17 -35.26 -39.00
C CYS A 28 -14.87 -36.09 -38.86
N PHE A 29 -13.71 -35.49 -39.15
CA PHE A 29 -12.44 -35.99 -38.62
C PHE A 29 -12.11 -35.20 -37.36
N GLY A 30 -12.36 -35.85 -36.22
CA GLY A 30 -12.02 -35.34 -34.90
C GLY A 30 -10.51 -35.19 -34.76
N VAL A 31 -10.02 -33.96 -34.86
CA VAL A 31 -8.75 -33.56 -34.26
C VAL A 31 -9.10 -33.10 -32.85
N THR A 32 -9.14 -34.04 -31.91
CA THR A 32 -9.16 -33.70 -30.48
C THR A 32 -7.80 -33.11 -30.14
N ALA A 33 -7.73 -31.78 -30.12
CA ALA A 33 -6.60 -31.08 -29.53
C ALA A 33 -6.51 -31.48 -28.05
N LEU A 34 -5.53 -32.32 -27.70
CA LEU A 34 -5.11 -32.48 -26.31
C LEU A 34 -4.48 -31.15 -25.88
N SER A 35 -5.30 -30.23 -25.40
CA SER A 35 -4.82 -29.07 -24.64
C SER A 35 -4.27 -29.60 -23.33
N ALA A 36 -2.95 -29.70 -23.22
CA ALA A 36 -2.28 -29.88 -21.94
C ALA A 36 -2.59 -28.64 -21.08
N PHE A 37 -3.50 -28.78 -20.13
CA PHE A 37 -3.72 -27.78 -19.10
C PHE A 37 -2.54 -27.84 -18.13
N ALA A 38 -1.50 -27.04 -18.39
CA ALA A 38 -0.52 -26.72 -17.38
C ALA A 38 -1.23 -25.94 -16.27
N ALA A 39 -1.47 -26.59 -15.13
CA ALA A 39 -2.04 -25.94 -13.96
C ALA A 39 -1.06 -24.88 -13.46
N VAL A 40 -1.54 -23.64 -13.29
CA VAL A 40 -0.71 -22.56 -12.75
C VAL A 40 -0.33 -22.92 -11.32
N LEU A 41 0.97 -23.06 -11.06
CA LEU A 41 1.46 -23.25 -9.70
C LEU A 41 1.26 -21.92 -8.97
N LYS A 42 0.24 -21.84 -8.13
CA LYS A 42 0.08 -20.69 -7.22
C LYS A 42 1.14 -20.80 -6.13
N ILE A 43 2.25 -20.11 -6.34
CA ILE A 43 3.27 -19.89 -5.31
C ILE A 43 2.72 -18.78 -4.41
N GLU A 44 2.08 -19.17 -3.31
CA GLU A 44 1.68 -18.26 -2.25
C GLU A 44 2.97 -17.82 -1.54
N MET A 45 3.50 -16.65 -1.89
CA MET A 45 4.63 -16.09 -1.17
C MET A 45 4.14 -15.61 0.21
N PRO A 46 4.88 -15.91 1.29
CA PRO A 46 4.55 -15.37 2.60
C PRO A 46 4.50 -13.85 2.52
N ILE A 47 3.46 -13.27 3.11
CA ILE A 47 3.35 -11.82 3.23
C ILE A 47 4.48 -11.32 4.13
N GLU A 48 5.20 -10.28 3.70
CA GLU A 48 6.23 -9.61 4.50
C GLU A 48 5.54 -8.89 5.67
N THR A 49 5.41 -9.56 6.81
CA THR A 49 4.78 -9.02 8.02
C THR A 49 5.77 -8.45 9.02
N ASP A 50 7.05 -8.43 8.67
CA ASP A 50 8.09 -7.97 9.58
C ASP A 50 8.00 -6.47 9.78
N VAL A 51 8.07 -6.06 11.05
CA VAL A 51 8.05 -4.67 11.50
C VAL A 51 9.37 -4.33 12.18
N PHE A 52 9.78 -3.07 12.11
CA PHE A 52 10.98 -2.59 12.77
C PHE A 52 10.90 -2.84 14.28
N LYS A 53 12.05 -3.18 14.90
CA LYS A 53 12.14 -3.44 16.35
C LYS A 53 11.60 -2.22 17.12
N THR A 54 10.78 -2.44 18.13
CA THR A 54 10.15 -1.36 18.88
C THR A 54 11.18 -0.45 19.55
N GLY A 55 11.02 0.87 19.41
CA GLY A 55 11.89 1.86 20.04
C GLY A 55 11.53 3.29 19.62
N SER A 56 12.07 4.28 20.32
CA SER A 56 11.88 5.70 19.97
C SER A 56 12.35 5.97 18.54
N GLY A 57 11.43 6.27 17.61
CA GLY A 57 11.72 6.48 16.19
C GLY A 57 11.43 5.28 15.29
N SER A 58 11.00 4.14 15.86
CA SER A 58 10.58 2.96 15.10
C SER A 58 9.29 3.21 14.29
N GLU A 59 8.44 4.11 14.77
CA GLU A 59 7.20 4.51 14.11
C GLU A 59 7.49 5.21 12.78
N ILE A 60 8.55 6.04 12.75
CA ILE A 60 9.03 6.70 11.54
C ILE A 60 9.58 5.66 10.54
N ALA A 61 10.35 4.68 11.02
CA ALA A 61 10.89 3.61 10.16
C ALA A 61 9.77 2.75 9.55
N ASN A 62 8.77 2.35 10.37
CA ASN A 62 7.62 1.58 9.89
C ASN A 62 6.77 2.37 8.89
N ALA A 63 6.60 3.68 9.09
CA ALA A 63 5.82 4.53 8.19
C ALA A 63 6.50 4.75 6.84
N GLN A 64 7.83 4.94 6.82
CA GLN A 64 8.54 5.47 5.66
C GLN A 64 9.37 4.42 4.90
N CYS A 65 9.93 3.43 5.59
CA CYS A 65 10.89 2.51 4.99
C CYS A 65 10.22 1.26 4.39
N LEU A 66 9.12 0.81 4.99
CA LEU A 66 8.32 -0.33 4.50
C LEU A 66 7.64 -0.07 3.15
N ILE A 67 7.63 1.19 2.70
CA ILE A 67 7.07 1.58 1.40
C ILE A 67 7.87 0.94 0.25
N CYS A 68 9.18 0.76 0.42
CA CYS A 68 10.07 0.38 -0.68
C CYS A 68 10.93 -0.87 -0.41
N HIS A 69 11.20 -1.22 0.85
CA HIS A 69 11.99 -2.41 1.17
C HIS A 69 11.51 -3.06 2.48
N SER A 70 11.81 -4.35 2.65
CA SER A 70 11.48 -5.08 3.87
C SER A 70 12.35 -4.64 5.06
N VAL A 71 11.89 -4.96 6.27
CA VAL A 71 12.67 -4.77 7.50
C VAL A 71 13.91 -5.66 7.50
N GLU A 72 13.81 -6.85 6.93
CA GLU A 72 14.90 -7.81 6.87
C GLU A 72 16.13 -7.23 6.18
N TYR A 73 15.93 -6.46 5.10
CA TYR A 73 17.02 -5.80 4.41
C TYR A 73 17.81 -4.83 5.31
N VAL A 74 17.14 -4.17 6.25
CA VAL A 74 17.79 -3.25 7.21
C VAL A 74 18.38 -4.01 8.39
N SER A 75 17.69 -5.04 8.88
CA SER A 75 18.06 -5.75 10.10
C SER A 75 19.24 -6.71 9.91
N THR A 76 19.47 -7.17 8.68
CA THR A 76 20.61 -8.01 8.29
C THR A 76 21.86 -7.21 7.93
N GLN A 77 21.77 -5.87 7.91
CA GLN A 77 22.96 -5.06 7.70
C GLN A 77 23.94 -5.25 8.85
N PRO A 78 25.26 -5.24 8.58
CA PRO A 78 26.24 -5.22 9.65
C PRO A 78 25.99 -3.98 10.54
N PRO A 79 26.45 -4.00 11.81
CA PRO A 79 26.39 -2.83 12.66
C PRO A 79 27.15 -1.65 12.03
N LEU A 80 26.39 -0.68 11.50
CA LEU A 80 26.93 0.46 10.77
C LEU A 80 26.97 1.73 11.65
N PRO A 81 27.91 2.67 11.40
CA PRO A 81 28.02 3.91 12.15
C PRO A 81 26.94 4.93 11.76
N ARG A 82 26.69 5.91 12.65
CA ARG A 82 25.68 6.98 12.45
C ARG A 82 25.80 7.69 11.10
N ALA A 83 27.02 8.02 10.69
CA ALA A 83 27.28 8.71 9.43
C ALA A 83 26.81 7.89 8.21
N PHE A 84 27.00 6.56 8.25
CA PHE A 84 26.58 5.68 7.17
C PHE A 84 25.05 5.59 7.08
N TRP A 85 24.37 5.45 8.23
CA TRP A 85 22.91 5.43 8.30
C TRP A 85 22.30 6.73 7.78
N LYS A 86 22.85 7.88 8.20
CA LYS A 86 22.40 9.20 7.73
C LYS A 86 22.55 9.35 6.22
N ALA A 87 23.74 9.05 5.68
CA ALA A 87 24.01 9.12 4.24
C ALA A 87 23.10 8.17 3.44
N SER A 88 22.78 7.00 3.99
CA SER A 88 21.86 6.05 3.36
C SER A 88 20.45 6.61 3.26
N ILE A 89 19.92 7.21 4.34
CA ILE A 89 18.59 7.85 4.35
C ILE A 89 18.55 9.04 3.40
N GLU A 90 19.57 9.91 3.40
CA GLU A 90 19.65 11.07 2.51
C GLU A 90 19.72 10.63 1.03
N LYS A 91 20.42 9.53 0.74
CA LYS A 91 20.41 8.92 -0.59
C LYS A 91 19.02 8.40 -0.95
N MET A 92 18.29 7.79 -0.01
CA MET A 92 16.90 7.38 -0.22
C MET A 92 15.98 8.54 -0.53
N GLN A 93 16.10 9.65 0.19
CA GLN A 93 15.34 10.87 -0.10
C GLN A 93 15.67 11.43 -1.48
N THR A 94 16.97 11.64 -1.77
CA THR A 94 17.41 12.46 -2.91
C THR A 94 17.55 11.68 -4.22
N LYS A 95 17.84 10.38 -4.16
CA LYS A 95 18.03 9.53 -5.36
C LYS A 95 16.86 8.62 -5.63
N TYR A 96 16.16 8.18 -4.58
CA TYR A 96 15.07 7.21 -4.68
C TYR A 96 13.69 7.81 -4.35
N GLY A 97 13.62 9.08 -3.89
CA GLY A 97 12.37 9.80 -3.67
C GLY A 97 11.63 9.40 -2.40
N ALA A 98 12.32 8.81 -1.41
CA ALA A 98 11.69 8.42 -0.15
C ALA A 98 11.08 9.65 0.57
N PRO A 99 9.79 9.62 0.94
CA PRO A 99 9.07 10.77 1.48
C PRO A 99 9.35 11.03 2.97
N VAL A 100 10.60 10.91 3.41
CA VAL A 100 11.02 11.17 4.80
C VAL A 100 11.22 12.68 5.00
N PRO A 101 10.52 13.35 5.94
CA PRO A 101 10.76 14.76 6.24
C PRO A 101 12.14 14.99 6.86
N ASN A 102 12.80 16.10 6.52
CA ASN A 102 14.17 16.39 6.97
C ASN A 102 14.28 16.50 8.49
N GLU A 103 13.21 16.97 9.14
CA GLU A 103 13.11 17.13 10.59
C GLU A 103 13.11 15.77 11.31
N GLN A 104 12.72 14.70 10.62
CA GLN A 104 12.63 13.35 11.18
C GLN A 104 13.90 12.53 10.98
N VAL A 105 14.84 13.01 10.14
CA VAL A 105 16.06 12.26 9.78
C VAL A 105 16.92 11.98 11.00
N ASP A 106 17.19 12.96 11.86
CA ASP A 106 18.09 12.75 12.99
C ASP A 106 17.52 11.82 14.06
N ALA A 107 16.19 11.85 14.27
CA ALA A 107 15.47 10.93 15.15
C ALA A 107 15.48 9.50 14.58
N LEU A 108 15.24 9.34 13.28
CA LEU A 108 15.28 8.06 12.58
C LEU A 108 16.69 7.46 12.59
N VAL A 109 17.71 8.27 12.32
CA VAL A 109 19.12 7.84 12.41
C VAL A 109 19.47 7.44 13.85
N GLY A 110 18.98 8.18 14.86
CA GLY A 110 19.16 7.82 16.27
C GLY A 110 18.59 6.44 16.60
N TYR A 111 17.38 6.17 16.11
CA TYR A 111 16.76 4.85 16.22
C TYR A 111 17.59 3.75 15.54
N LEU A 112 18.00 3.95 14.30
CA LEU A 112 18.73 2.93 13.52
C LEU A 112 20.09 2.61 14.15
N VAL A 113 20.83 3.61 14.60
CA VAL A 113 22.13 3.39 15.25
C VAL A 113 21.96 2.64 16.57
N LYS A 114 20.98 3.04 17.38
CA LYS A 114 20.70 2.43 18.68
C LYS A 114 20.23 0.97 18.57
N THR A 115 19.55 0.63 17.48
CA THR A 115 18.84 -0.64 17.31
C THR A 115 19.57 -1.62 16.39
N TYR A 116 20.30 -1.11 15.39
CA TYR A 116 20.96 -1.86 14.32
C TYR A 116 22.39 -1.40 14.04
N GLY A 117 22.88 -0.33 14.68
CA GLY A 117 24.22 0.20 14.46
C GLY A 117 25.27 -0.36 15.42
N VAL A 118 26.49 0.19 15.31
CA VAL A 118 27.62 -0.18 16.16
C VAL A 118 27.35 0.00 17.66
N GLU A 119 26.45 0.92 18.04
CA GLU A 119 26.04 1.12 19.44
C GLU A 119 25.16 -0.03 19.97
N ALA A 120 24.37 -0.66 19.11
CA ALA A 120 23.65 -1.89 19.43
C ALA A 120 24.62 -3.06 19.62
N ALA A 121 25.68 -3.13 18.80
CA ALA A 121 26.74 -4.13 18.90
C ALA A 121 27.72 -3.87 20.07
N ALA A 122 27.89 -2.63 20.52
CA ALA A 122 28.72 -2.31 21.68
C ALA A 122 28.06 -2.76 23.01
N LYS A 123 26.73 -2.91 23.04
CA LYS A 123 25.97 -3.36 24.22
C LYS A 123 25.96 -4.88 24.43
N THR A 124 26.48 -5.68 23.50
CA THR A 124 26.51 -7.15 23.63
C THR A 124 27.69 -7.69 24.44
N ASN A 125 28.64 -6.83 24.87
CA ASN A 125 29.77 -7.21 25.73
C ASN A 125 29.71 -6.63 27.15
N SER A 126 28.53 -6.25 27.64
CA SER A 126 28.36 -5.90 29.06
C SER A 126 27.05 -6.45 29.59
N ALA A 127 27.18 -7.69 30.08
CA ALA A 127 26.43 -8.36 31.14
C ALA A 127 24.90 -8.19 31.22
N VAL A 128 24.26 -9.37 31.18
CA VAL A 128 23.02 -9.73 31.85
C VAL A 128 22.80 -8.91 33.14
N SER A 129 21.63 -8.26 33.21
CA SER A 129 20.89 -8.08 34.45
C SER A 129 19.40 -8.03 34.13
N ALA A 130 18.75 -9.17 34.31
CA ALA A 130 17.35 -9.22 34.71
C ALA A 130 17.32 -9.30 36.27
N PRO A 131 16.21 -8.95 36.91
CA PRO A 131 15.16 -9.95 36.95
C PRO A 131 13.84 -9.48 36.36
N ASP A 132 13.21 -10.46 35.75
CA ASP A 132 11.80 -10.54 35.41
C ASP A 132 10.91 -10.03 36.55
N THR A 133 10.12 -9.00 36.25
CA THR A 133 8.75 -8.97 36.74
C THR A 133 7.83 -8.52 35.63
N ILE A 134 6.89 -9.42 35.35
CA ILE A 134 5.60 -9.21 34.69
C ILE A 134 5.67 -9.37 33.18
N PHE A 135 5.34 -10.60 32.76
CA PHE A 135 4.45 -10.86 31.65
C PHE A 135 3.37 -9.76 31.57
N LYS A 136 3.66 -8.68 30.85
CA LYS A 136 2.62 -7.90 30.19
C LYS A 136 2.31 -8.71 28.93
N PRO A 137 1.08 -9.22 28.76
CA PRO A 137 0.68 -9.66 27.44
C PRO A 137 1.02 -8.52 26.48
N ARG A 138 1.57 -8.85 25.30
CA ARG A 138 1.59 -7.92 24.17
C ARG A 138 0.20 -7.29 24.11
N LEU A 139 0.07 -6.01 24.46
CA LEU A 139 -1.12 -5.28 24.07
C LEU A 139 -1.09 -5.33 22.55
N ILE A 140 -2.00 -6.11 21.97
CA ILE A 140 -2.63 -5.67 20.72
C ILE A 140 -2.98 -4.21 21.01
N PRO A 141 -2.46 -3.24 20.26
CA PRO A 141 -2.83 -1.88 20.51
C PRO A 141 -4.34 -1.83 20.27
N THR A 142 -5.11 -1.78 21.36
CA THR A 142 -6.36 -1.04 21.41
C THR A 142 -6.01 0.44 21.27
N SER A 143 -5.27 0.78 20.22
CA SER A 143 -4.87 2.12 19.90
C SER A 143 -6.15 2.74 19.37
N SER A 144 -6.83 3.48 20.24
CA SER A 144 -7.82 4.48 19.83
C SER A 144 -7.22 5.55 18.91
N ASP A 145 -5.90 5.53 18.70
CA ASP A 145 -5.21 6.37 17.73
C ASP A 145 -5.22 5.70 16.35
N GLY A 146 -6.08 6.22 15.48
CA GLY A 146 -6.22 5.78 14.10
C GLY A 146 -5.01 6.12 13.22
N ALA A 147 -4.17 7.11 13.57
CA ALA A 147 -2.96 7.40 12.82
C ALA A 147 -1.92 6.28 12.96
N GLN A 148 -1.81 5.71 14.17
CA GLN A 148 -0.97 4.54 14.42
C GLN A 148 -1.49 3.31 13.69
N LEU A 149 -2.80 3.06 13.72
CA LEU A 149 -3.38 1.95 12.95
C LEU A 149 -3.15 2.13 11.45
N ALA A 150 -3.29 3.35 10.91
CA ALA A 150 -3.07 3.62 9.50
C ALA A 150 -1.61 3.40 9.10
N THR A 151 -0.69 3.74 10.00
CA THR A 151 0.75 3.50 9.83
C THR A 151 1.07 2.00 9.86
N ALA A 152 0.63 1.31 10.91
CA ALA A 152 0.90 -0.11 11.11
C ALA A 152 0.31 -0.99 10.00
N ASN A 153 -0.78 -0.53 9.36
CA ASN A 153 -1.48 -1.26 8.31
C ASN A 153 -1.19 -0.74 6.90
N GLY A 154 -0.11 0.05 6.74
CA GLY A 154 0.41 0.43 5.42
C GLY A 154 -0.50 1.34 4.61
N CYS A 155 -1.49 2.00 5.22
CA CYS A 155 -2.44 2.86 4.51
C CYS A 155 -1.71 4.02 3.79
N PHE A 156 -0.62 4.50 4.37
CA PHE A 156 0.21 5.57 3.82
C PHE A 156 1.04 5.19 2.58
N GLY A 157 1.11 3.91 2.22
CA GLY A 157 1.74 3.48 0.97
C GLY A 157 0.98 3.96 -0.27
N CYS A 158 -0.35 4.16 -0.14
CA CYS A 158 -1.21 4.61 -1.24
C CYS A 158 -1.97 5.91 -0.92
N HIS A 159 -2.24 6.17 0.35
CA HIS A 159 -2.96 7.37 0.81
C HIS A 159 -2.03 8.35 1.50
N ASN A 160 -2.47 9.60 1.62
CA ASN A 160 -1.83 10.60 2.46
C ASN A 160 -2.92 11.39 3.20
N VAL A 161 -2.54 12.23 4.16
CA VAL A 161 -3.51 13.09 4.85
C VAL A 161 -4.05 14.16 3.89
N GLU A 162 -3.15 14.86 3.21
CA GLU A 162 -3.47 16.08 2.46
C GLU A 162 -3.40 15.92 0.94
N LYS A 163 -2.39 15.18 0.45
CA LYS A 163 -2.10 15.07 -0.98
C LYS A 163 -2.57 13.75 -1.59
N LYS A 164 -3.02 13.80 -2.84
CA LYS A 164 -3.29 12.59 -3.61
C LYS A 164 -1.98 11.92 -4.02
N ILE A 165 -1.84 10.62 -3.75
CA ILE A 165 -0.71 9.81 -4.25
C ILE A 165 -1.29 8.75 -5.20
N VAL A 166 -1.82 7.66 -4.67
CA VAL A 166 -2.56 6.64 -5.42
C VAL A 166 -4.04 6.74 -5.10
N GLY A 167 -4.37 6.64 -3.81
CA GLY A 167 -5.69 6.87 -3.26
C GLY A 167 -5.96 8.36 -2.99
N PRO A 168 -7.23 8.72 -2.73
CA PRO A 168 -7.57 10.08 -2.30
C PRO A 168 -6.89 10.41 -0.96
N PRO A 169 -6.56 11.70 -0.73
CA PRO A 169 -6.14 12.14 0.58
C PRO A 169 -7.27 11.96 1.60
N PHE A 170 -6.93 11.63 2.84
CA PHE A 170 -7.92 11.39 3.90
C PHE A 170 -8.80 12.61 4.15
N GLN A 171 -8.26 13.82 4.00
CA GLN A 171 -9.06 15.05 4.05
C GLN A 171 -10.16 15.12 2.98
N GLN A 172 -9.93 14.60 1.76
CA GLN A 172 -10.98 14.54 0.75
C GLN A 172 -12.06 13.52 1.11
N VAL A 173 -11.69 12.42 1.77
CA VAL A 173 -12.65 11.43 2.28
C VAL A 173 -13.51 12.06 3.38
N ALA A 174 -12.88 12.72 4.35
CA ALA A 174 -13.57 13.47 5.40
C ALA A 174 -14.51 14.54 4.82
N ALA A 175 -14.04 15.32 3.85
CA ALA A 175 -14.83 16.36 3.21
C ALA A 175 -16.06 15.79 2.47
N LYS A 176 -15.93 14.64 1.78
CA LYS A 176 -17.04 14.00 1.06
C LYS A 176 -18.15 13.52 2.00
N TYR A 177 -17.78 12.99 3.16
CA TYR A 177 -18.72 12.43 4.13
C TYR A 177 -19.03 13.37 5.30
N LYS A 178 -18.66 14.65 5.19
CA LYS A 178 -18.92 15.65 6.23
C LYS A 178 -20.42 15.78 6.49
N GLY A 179 -20.84 15.52 7.73
CA GLY A 179 -22.25 15.57 8.14
C GLY A 179 -23.09 14.35 7.75
N ASP A 180 -22.48 13.32 7.16
CA ASP A 180 -23.15 12.05 6.86
C ASP A 180 -23.08 11.13 8.08
N LEU A 181 -24.23 10.88 8.73
CA LEU A 181 -24.32 9.95 9.86
C LEU A 181 -23.97 8.51 9.48
N ALA A 182 -24.07 8.15 8.21
CA ALA A 182 -23.63 6.85 7.68
C ALA A 182 -22.20 6.89 7.13
N GLY A 183 -21.49 8.01 7.24
CA GLY A 183 -20.15 8.20 6.71
C GLY A 183 -19.16 7.15 7.22
N SER A 184 -19.15 6.90 8.54
CA SER A 184 -18.25 5.91 9.13
C SER A 184 -18.54 4.50 8.58
N ALA A 185 -19.81 4.08 8.55
CA ALA A 185 -20.17 2.77 7.98
C ALA A 185 -19.77 2.62 6.50
N LYS A 186 -19.89 3.68 5.69
CA LYS A 186 -19.47 3.67 4.28
C LYS A 186 -17.96 3.53 4.14
N VAL A 187 -17.18 4.25 4.95
CA VAL A 187 -15.72 4.17 4.95
C VAL A 187 -15.24 2.80 5.47
N MET A 188 -15.83 2.28 6.55
CA MET A 188 -15.55 0.94 7.07
C MET A 188 -15.79 -0.15 6.01
N ARG A 189 -16.91 -0.08 5.29
CA ARG A 189 -17.21 -1.00 4.20
C ARG A 189 -16.16 -0.89 3.09
N GLN A 190 -15.79 0.32 2.70
CA GLN A 190 -14.76 0.57 1.70
C GLN A 190 -13.39 0.01 2.12
N ILE A 191 -13.01 0.11 3.40
CA ILE A 191 -11.77 -0.46 3.94
C ILE A 191 -11.81 -2.00 3.90
N THR A 192 -12.93 -2.59 4.30
CA THR A 192 -13.05 -4.05 4.46
C THR A 192 -13.23 -4.77 3.10
N GLU A 193 -14.07 -4.22 2.23
CA GLU A 193 -14.44 -4.81 0.94
C GLU A 193 -13.60 -4.30 -0.21
N GLY A 194 -12.86 -3.20 -0.01
CA GLY A 194 -12.22 -2.47 -1.08
C GLY A 194 -13.25 -1.76 -1.98
N GLY A 195 -12.84 -1.40 -3.18
CA GLY A 195 -13.77 -0.92 -4.20
C GLY A 195 -13.11 -0.09 -5.30
N SER A 196 -13.87 0.21 -6.34
CA SER A 196 -13.41 0.94 -7.52
C SER A 196 -14.42 2.02 -7.95
N GLY A 197 -13.98 2.98 -8.74
CA GLY A 197 -14.84 3.99 -9.37
C GLY A 197 -15.23 5.19 -8.49
N GLN A 198 -15.25 5.05 -7.17
CA GLN A 198 -15.64 6.16 -6.27
C GLN A 198 -14.62 7.31 -6.18
N TRP A 199 -13.34 7.00 -6.39
CA TRP A 199 -12.20 7.90 -6.16
C TRP A 199 -11.19 7.92 -7.31
N GLY A 200 -11.53 7.23 -8.40
CA GLY A 200 -10.68 7.05 -9.57
C GLY A 200 -10.85 5.67 -10.20
N THR A 201 -10.01 5.39 -11.20
CA THR A 201 -9.96 4.12 -11.92
C THR A 201 -9.16 3.04 -11.18
N ILE A 202 -8.30 3.43 -10.25
CA ILE A 202 -7.48 2.51 -9.45
C ILE A 202 -8.34 1.89 -8.35
N PRO A 203 -8.51 0.56 -8.31
CA PRO A 203 -9.25 -0.11 -7.25
C PRO A 203 -8.48 -0.06 -5.93
N MET A 204 -9.17 0.24 -4.83
CA MET A 204 -8.66 0.07 -3.46
C MET A 204 -8.77 -1.41 -3.07
N PRO A 205 -7.67 -2.09 -2.71
CA PRO A 205 -7.70 -3.48 -2.23
C PRO A 205 -8.46 -3.63 -0.90
N PRO A 206 -9.09 -4.79 -0.64
CA PRO A 206 -9.74 -5.07 0.64
C PRO A 206 -8.73 -5.34 1.76
N VAL A 207 -8.93 -4.71 2.91
CA VAL A 207 -8.12 -4.90 4.13
C VAL A 207 -8.82 -5.89 5.06
N LYS A 208 -8.59 -7.19 4.85
CA LYS A 208 -9.33 -8.27 5.55
C LYS A 208 -8.72 -8.72 6.88
N HIS A 209 -7.47 -8.35 7.15
CA HIS A 209 -6.75 -8.80 8.35
C HIS A 209 -7.05 -7.95 9.58
N LEU A 210 -7.79 -6.85 9.44
CA LEU A 210 -8.19 -5.98 10.54
C LEU A 210 -9.51 -6.43 11.17
N SER A 211 -9.60 -6.29 12.49
CA SER A 211 -10.84 -6.47 13.22
C SER A 211 -11.84 -5.35 12.92
N ALA A 212 -13.13 -5.63 13.11
CA ALA A 212 -14.19 -4.64 12.91
C ALA A 212 -13.99 -3.37 13.77
N GLU A 213 -13.42 -3.53 14.96
CA GLU A 213 -13.12 -2.41 15.86
C GLU A 213 -11.96 -1.55 15.34
N GLU A 214 -10.87 -2.15 14.86
CA GLU A 214 -9.76 -1.39 14.26
C GLU A 214 -10.20 -0.65 13.00
N VAL A 215 -11.03 -1.27 12.16
CA VAL A 215 -11.61 -0.62 10.98
C VAL A 215 -12.50 0.56 11.37
N ARG A 216 -13.25 0.44 12.46
CA ARG A 216 -14.06 1.55 13.00
C ARG A 216 -13.18 2.70 13.47
N ILE A 217 -12.12 2.43 14.26
CA ILE A 217 -11.18 3.45 14.73
C ILE A 217 -10.51 4.17 13.55
N LEU A 218 -10.07 3.42 12.53
CA LEU A 218 -9.50 3.98 11.30
C LEU A 218 -10.50 4.88 10.57
N SER A 219 -11.73 4.40 10.40
CA SER A 219 -12.80 5.14 9.73
C SER A 219 -13.09 6.47 10.44
N ASP A 220 -13.25 6.43 11.76
CA ASP A 220 -13.56 7.62 12.56
C ASP A 220 -12.39 8.63 12.51
N TRP A 221 -11.15 8.15 12.57
CA TRP A 221 -9.96 9.00 12.43
C TRP A 221 -9.82 9.61 11.03
N ILE A 222 -10.09 8.85 9.96
CA ILE A 222 -10.09 9.36 8.58
C ILE A 222 -11.13 10.46 8.42
N LEU A 223 -12.33 10.30 8.99
CA LEU A 223 -13.40 11.28 8.90
C LEU A 223 -13.17 12.53 9.76
N ALA A 224 -12.27 12.45 10.74
CA ALA A 224 -11.86 13.58 11.57
C ALA A 224 -10.82 14.50 10.89
N GLN A 225 -10.24 14.09 9.74
CA GLN A 225 -9.26 14.90 9.04
C GLN A 225 -9.88 16.20 8.52
N GLN A 226 -9.20 17.32 8.73
CA GLN A 226 -9.64 18.64 8.23
C GLN A 226 -8.83 19.04 7.02
N PRO A 227 -9.45 19.64 5.97
CA PRO A 227 -8.75 20.12 4.78
C PRO A 227 -7.73 21.23 5.06
#